data_AF-A0A225VGT9-F1
#
_entry.id   AF-A0A225VGT9-F1
#
_cell.length_a   1.000
_cell.length_b   1.000
_cell.length_c   1.000
_cell.angle_alpha   90.00
_cell.angle_beta   90.00
_cell.angle_gamma   90.00
#
_symmetry.space_group_name_H-M   'P 1'
#
loop_
_entity.id
_entity.type
_entity.pdbx_description
1 polymer ?
#
loop_
_entity_poly.entity_id
_entity_poly.type
_entity_poly.pdbx_seq_one_letter_code
_entity_poly.pdbx_strand_id
1 'polypeptide(L)'
;MRVHYAILLSIAVAAVSATATFLAEGLPLGISPQFTFGVQEGASTDRFLRTHDETEDGEERGFSIKSIPVVEKAYNYLSTKRLANYLKNDKDVDDVFIKLKLNSPNKNIFENPAFLKWTQYVDDLNQKNLNKKPKLMIQTLSKYYDDIQLSSMLDAAKKVDSTRAVAVRLQGEQLKMWKSGGVTPYQLFKAFKLNVFDDGVTNLLGSPRMRTWIKYADEVKPGTTTVFDTLRLSYPDDKVLSKILTAGAKDPNTKQLATELQQAKKINHWLNDLQPPENVFKLLSLDQKAEGLLGNPQLRTWVKYAESYKEKNEFTTKLTLYDALSKHYTEEGLVTMIRSAVDTNSKREFMYAENVQNALLDKWAQAGKPVNDVLKALGVTHTQTNDVMVAYSKKLLALEPK
;
A
#
# COMPACT_ATOMS: atom_id res chain seq x y z
N MET A 1 -33.89 16.69 -43.27
CA MET A 1 -33.79 17.80 -42.30
C MET A 1 -33.97 17.23 -40.91
N ARG A 2 -32.93 17.28 -40.08
CA ARG A 2 -32.91 16.76 -38.70
C ARG A 2 -33.32 17.89 -37.76
N VAL A 3 -34.37 17.71 -36.98
CA VAL A 3 -34.79 18.65 -35.93
C VAL A 3 -34.27 18.11 -34.61
N HIS A 4 -33.40 18.87 -33.96
CA HIS A 4 -32.84 18.54 -32.64
C HIS A 4 -33.79 18.99 -31.54
N TYR A 5 -34.21 18.03 -30.69
CA TYR A 5 -34.84 18.32 -29.41
C TYR A 5 -33.77 18.68 -28.38
N ALA A 6 -33.84 19.90 -27.84
CA ALA A 6 -33.07 20.31 -26.67
C ALA A 6 -33.88 19.95 -25.41
N ILE A 7 -33.35 19.05 -24.59
CA ILE A 7 -33.89 18.76 -23.25
C ILE A 7 -33.08 19.59 -22.25
N LEU A 8 -33.71 20.60 -21.66
CA LEU A 8 -33.21 21.34 -20.50
C LEU A 8 -33.49 20.52 -19.24
N LEU A 9 -32.44 20.08 -18.55
CA LEU A 9 -32.52 19.39 -17.28
C LEU A 9 -32.09 20.36 -16.16
N SER A 10 -33.09 21.02 -15.56
CA SER A 10 -32.92 21.81 -14.34
C SER A 10 -33.02 20.87 -13.14
N ILE A 11 -31.90 20.58 -12.48
CA ILE A 11 -31.88 19.86 -11.20
C ILE A 11 -31.96 20.90 -10.08
N ALA A 12 -33.12 20.98 -9.43
CA ALA A 12 -33.30 21.66 -8.16
C ALA A 12 -32.84 20.72 -7.03
N VAL A 13 -31.79 21.12 -6.29
CA VAL A 13 -31.40 20.44 -5.05
C VAL A 13 -32.10 21.17 -3.90
N ALA A 14 -33.12 20.54 -3.32
CA ALA A 14 -33.73 20.96 -2.08
C ALA A 14 -32.79 20.60 -0.91
N ALA A 15 -32.20 21.61 -0.26
CA ALA A 15 -31.46 21.44 0.98
C ALA A 15 -32.46 21.36 2.14
N VAL A 16 -32.67 20.16 2.68
CA VAL A 16 -33.30 20.00 3.99
C VAL A 16 -32.22 20.29 5.04
N SER A 17 -32.32 21.45 5.68
CA SER A 17 -31.49 21.81 6.82
C SER A 17 -32.10 21.19 8.08
N ALA A 18 -31.38 20.26 8.71
CA ALA A 18 -31.62 19.90 10.10
C ALA A 18 -30.71 20.77 10.97
N THR A 19 -31.30 21.81 11.57
CA THR A 19 -30.64 22.67 12.55
C THR A 19 -30.50 21.93 13.88
N ALA A 20 -29.28 21.57 14.27
CA ALA A 20 -28.94 21.36 15.66
C ALA A 20 -28.29 22.65 16.18
N THR A 21 -29.08 23.42 16.93
CA THR A 21 -28.67 24.64 17.62
C THR A 21 -27.72 24.25 18.76
N PHE A 22 -26.43 24.58 18.61
CA PHE A 22 -25.53 24.69 19.76
C PHE A 22 -25.23 26.18 19.94
N LEU A 23 -25.81 26.75 21.00
CA LEU A 23 -25.47 28.09 21.48
C LEU A 23 -24.07 28.00 22.11
N ALA A 24 -23.09 28.60 21.45
CA ALA A 24 -21.85 29.03 22.09
C ALA A 24 -21.78 30.55 21.92
N GLU A 25 -22.14 31.26 22.99
CA GLU A 25 -21.96 32.70 23.12
C GLU A 25 -20.47 33.08 23.03
N GLY A 26 -20.22 34.33 22.65
CA GLY A 26 -18.99 34.77 22.00
C GLY A 26 -17.69 34.54 22.78
N LEU A 27 -16.67 34.07 22.05
CA LEU A 27 -15.26 34.30 22.34
C LEU A 27 -14.54 34.66 21.03
N PRO A 28 -13.52 35.55 21.06
CA PRO A 28 -12.86 36.04 19.86
C PRO A 28 -12.07 34.92 19.17
N LEU A 29 -11.96 35.03 17.84
CA LEU A 29 -11.26 34.14 16.91
C LEU A 29 -9.94 33.59 17.48
N GLY A 30 -10.03 32.45 18.15
CA GLY A 30 -8.88 31.62 18.53
C GLY A 30 -8.46 30.79 17.33
N ILE A 31 -7.23 30.99 16.88
CA ILE A 31 -6.56 30.11 15.92
C ILE A 31 -6.54 28.71 16.53
N SER A 32 -7.40 27.81 16.02
CA SER A 32 -7.24 26.38 16.28
C SER A 32 -5.84 25.95 15.84
N PRO A 33 -5.12 25.10 16.60
CA PRO A 33 -3.79 24.66 16.21
C PRO A 33 -3.88 23.93 14.86
N GLN A 34 -3.38 24.57 13.80
CA GLN A 34 -3.31 23.99 12.47
C GLN A 34 -2.21 22.93 12.48
N PHE A 35 -2.56 21.67 12.20
CA PHE A 35 -1.57 20.62 11.97
C PHE A 35 -1.12 20.69 10.51
N THR A 36 0.00 21.39 10.27
CA THR A 36 0.66 21.43 8.96
C THR A 36 1.99 20.68 9.04
N PHE A 37 2.09 19.56 8.33
CA PHE A 37 3.29 18.75 8.25
C PHE A 37 4.19 19.24 7.10
N GLY A 38 5.49 19.39 7.37
CA GLY A 38 6.48 19.68 6.33
C GLY A 38 6.69 21.15 5.98
N VAL A 39 6.04 22.10 6.67
CA VAL A 39 6.37 23.54 6.59
C VAL A 39 7.47 23.85 7.61
N GLN A 40 8.66 23.28 7.45
CA GLN A 40 9.85 23.75 8.16
C GLN A 40 10.61 24.71 7.24
N GLU A 41 10.48 26.02 7.47
CA GLU A 41 11.49 27.01 7.06
C GLU A 41 12.72 26.87 7.96
N GLY A 42 13.38 25.71 7.88
CA GLY A 42 14.73 25.51 8.38
C GLY A 42 15.58 25.14 7.19
N ALA A 43 16.70 25.82 7.00
CA ALA A 43 17.65 25.57 5.92
C ALA A 43 18.18 24.12 5.98
N SER A 44 17.43 23.14 5.48
CA SER A 44 17.95 21.82 5.19
C SER A 44 18.56 21.84 3.81
N THR A 45 19.88 21.91 3.76
CA THR A 45 20.69 21.72 2.56
C THR A 45 20.84 20.23 2.26
N ASP A 46 19.73 19.52 2.05
CA ASP A 46 19.80 18.16 1.51
C ASP A 46 19.92 18.23 0.00
N ARG A 47 21.19 18.12 -0.39
CA ARG A 47 21.70 18.07 -1.75
C ARG A 47 21.18 16.79 -2.42
N PHE A 48 20.26 16.91 -3.37
CA PHE A 48 19.85 15.78 -4.22
C PHE A 48 21.06 15.31 -5.04
N LEU A 49 21.70 14.22 -4.62
CA LEU A 49 22.67 13.52 -5.45
C LEU A 49 21.92 12.78 -6.57
N ARG A 50 22.18 13.16 -7.82
CA ARG A 50 21.89 12.32 -8.98
C ARG A 50 22.93 11.20 -9.01
N THR A 51 22.52 9.99 -8.70
CA THR A 51 23.20 8.79 -9.21
C THR A 51 22.54 8.42 -10.53
N HIS A 52 23.30 8.54 -11.61
CA HIS A 52 22.94 8.01 -12.91
C HIS A 52 23.18 6.50 -12.81
N ASP A 53 22.12 5.71 -12.72
CA ASP A 53 22.17 4.30 -13.10
C ASP A 53 20.89 3.98 -13.86
N GLU A 54 21.08 3.70 -15.13
CA GLU A 54 20.05 3.25 -16.05
C GLU A 54 19.71 1.81 -15.70
N THR A 55 18.57 1.59 -15.04
CA THR A 55 17.75 0.40 -15.27
C THR A 55 16.28 0.81 -15.13
N GLU A 56 15.54 0.48 -16.18
CA GLU A 56 14.08 0.50 -16.31
C GLU A 56 13.46 -0.09 -15.02
N ASP A 57 12.43 0.48 -14.39
CA ASP A 57 11.12 0.78 -14.94
C ASP A 57 10.33 1.60 -13.90
N GLY A 58 9.55 2.58 -14.34
CA GLY A 58 8.73 3.41 -13.44
C GLY A 58 8.81 4.91 -13.69
N GLU A 59 8.38 5.35 -14.88
CA GLU A 59 7.74 6.66 -15.14
C GLU A 59 8.13 7.88 -14.25
N GLU A 60 9.42 8.15 -14.03
CA GLU A 60 9.88 9.40 -13.40
C GLU A 60 10.07 10.54 -14.42
N ARG A 61 9.25 10.54 -15.48
CA ARG A 61 9.13 11.69 -16.39
C ARG A 61 7.78 12.33 -16.15
N GLY A 62 7.83 13.51 -15.53
CA GLY A 62 6.70 14.23 -14.95
C GLY A 62 5.42 14.19 -15.79
N PHE A 63 4.32 13.87 -15.10
CA PHE A 63 2.96 14.07 -15.57
C PHE A 63 2.82 15.45 -16.25
N SER A 64 2.85 15.45 -17.58
CA SER A 64 2.52 16.64 -18.36
C SER A 64 0.99 16.72 -18.39
N ILE A 65 0.43 17.63 -17.60
CA ILE A 65 -1.02 17.88 -17.56
C ILE A 65 -1.57 18.22 -18.98
N LYS A 66 -0.69 18.55 -19.95
CA LYS A 66 -0.96 18.80 -21.39
C LYS A 66 -1.65 17.67 -22.13
N SER A 67 -1.58 16.43 -21.67
CA SER A 67 -2.15 15.26 -22.37
C SER A 67 -3.63 14.99 -22.09
N ILE A 68 -4.30 15.84 -21.31
CA ILE A 68 -5.70 15.62 -20.90
C ILE A 68 -6.62 16.52 -21.72
N PRO A 69 -7.58 15.98 -22.52
CA PRO A 69 -8.32 16.76 -23.52
C PRO A 69 -9.08 17.99 -23.00
N VAL A 70 -9.61 17.91 -21.78
CA VAL A 70 -10.27 19.04 -21.09
C VAL A 70 -9.26 20.10 -20.69
N VAL A 71 -8.05 19.67 -20.31
CA VAL A 71 -6.97 20.54 -19.89
C VAL A 71 -6.20 21.11 -21.08
N GLU A 72 -6.10 20.41 -22.20
CA GLU A 72 -5.55 20.93 -23.48
C GLU A 72 -6.31 22.20 -23.94
N LYS A 73 -7.64 22.21 -23.80
CA LYS A 73 -8.45 23.42 -24.01
C LYS A 73 -8.16 24.52 -22.97
N ALA A 74 -7.77 24.16 -21.75
CA ALA A 74 -7.37 25.08 -20.70
C ALA A 74 -5.91 25.59 -20.85
N TYR A 75 -5.00 24.83 -21.47
CA TYR A 75 -3.60 25.23 -21.74
C TYR A 75 -3.51 26.49 -22.62
N ASN A 76 -4.50 26.70 -23.47
CA ASN A 76 -4.60 27.91 -24.31
C ASN A 76 -5.02 29.19 -23.53
N TYR A 77 -5.14 29.15 -22.19
CA TYR A 77 -5.60 30.28 -21.35
C TYR A 77 -4.51 31.12 -20.67
N LEU A 78 -3.24 30.98 -21.06
CA LEU A 78 -2.24 32.04 -20.79
C LEU A 78 -2.58 33.38 -21.49
N SER A 79 -3.73 33.47 -22.15
CA SER A 79 -4.25 34.59 -22.94
C SER A 79 -4.50 35.91 -22.18
N THR A 80 -4.23 36.00 -20.87
CA THR A 80 -4.35 37.27 -20.15
C THR A 80 -3.00 38.00 -20.09
N LYS A 81 -2.97 39.23 -20.62
CA LYS A 81 -1.81 40.15 -20.56
C LYS A 81 -1.22 40.27 -19.14
N ARG A 82 -2.04 40.08 -18.10
CA ARG A 82 -1.64 40.13 -16.69
C ARG A 82 -0.77 38.94 -16.26
N LEU A 83 -1.15 37.70 -16.55
CA LEU A 83 -0.36 36.51 -16.18
C LEU A 83 0.96 36.44 -16.98
N ALA A 84 0.92 36.79 -18.26
CA ALA A 84 2.14 36.92 -19.08
C ALA A 84 3.11 37.94 -18.48
N ASN A 85 2.61 39.07 -17.97
CA ASN A 85 3.44 40.05 -17.26
C ASN A 85 3.98 39.51 -15.93
N TYR A 86 3.21 38.75 -15.16
CA TYR A 86 3.71 38.11 -13.93
C TYR A 86 4.80 37.07 -14.22
N LEU A 87 4.68 36.34 -15.32
CA LEU A 87 5.66 35.34 -15.74
C LEU A 87 6.95 36.00 -16.24
N LYS A 88 6.82 37.08 -17.03
CA LYS A 88 7.97 37.88 -17.48
C LYS A 88 8.82 38.35 -16.30
N ASN A 89 8.17 38.81 -15.23
CA ASN A 89 8.83 39.37 -14.04
C ASN A 89 9.10 38.34 -12.93
N ASP A 90 9.02 37.02 -13.21
CA ASP A 90 9.27 35.94 -12.24
C ASP A 90 8.56 36.13 -10.89
N LYS A 91 7.30 36.57 -10.95
CA LYS A 91 6.52 36.82 -9.73
C LYS A 91 6.39 35.55 -8.89
N ASP A 92 6.36 35.68 -7.57
CA ASP A 92 6.22 34.51 -6.70
C ASP A 92 4.84 33.84 -6.87
N VAL A 93 4.81 32.52 -6.72
CA VAL A 93 3.60 31.72 -6.92
C VAL A 93 2.51 32.04 -5.90
N ASP A 94 2.88 32.40 -4.67
CA ASP A 94 1.95 32.79 -3.60
C ASP A 94 1.33 34.15 -3.89
N ASP A 95 2.13 35.10 -4.38
CA ASP A 95 1.67 36.42 -4.81
C ASP A 95 0.62 36.33 -5.92
N VAL A 96 0.88 35.48 -6.93
CA VAL A 96 -0.06 35.29 -8.03
C VAL A 96 -1.33 34.57 -7.54
N PHE A 97 -1.20 33.62 -6.61
CA PHE A 97 -2.34 32.95 -5.98
C PHE A 97 -3.29 33.96 -5.32
N ILE A 98 -2.75 34.87 -4.50
CA ILE A 98 -3.53 35.93 -3.82
C ILE A 98 -4.12 36.91 -4.84
N LYS A 99 -3.36 37.31 -5.87
CA LYS A 99 -3.85 38.23 -6.92
C LYS A 99 -5.00 37.66 -7.73
N LEU A 100 -5.04 36.34 -7.89
CA LEU A 100 -6.17 35.61 -8.49
C LEU A 100 -7.32 35.37 -7.51
N LYS A 101 -7.23 35.89 -6.28
CA LYS A 101 -8.21 35.79 -5.20
C LYS A 101 -8.52 34.34 -4.80
N LEU A 102 -7.53 33.46 -4.92
CA LEU A 102 -7.64 32.04 -4.61
C LEU A 102 -7.50 31.74 -3.11
N ASN A 103 -7.10 32.72 -2.30
CA ASN A 103 -6.98 32.66 -0.85
C ASN A 103 -8.30 32.93 -0.09
N SER A 104 -9.45 32.87 -0.77
CA SER A 104 -10.75 33.12 -0.15
C SER A 104 -11.23 31.89 0.63
N PRO A 105 -11.58 32.01 1.92
CA PRO A 105 -12.13 30.89 2.69
C PRO A 105 -13.51 30.47 2.15
N ASN A 106 -13.82 29.18 2.26
CA ASN A 106 -15.16 28.59 2.04
C ASN A 106 -15.66 28.38 0.60
N LYS A 107 -14.79 28.33 -0.41
CA LYS A 107 -15.14 27.80 -1.74
C LYS A 107 -14.19 26.69 -2.14
N ASN A 108 -14.70 25.63 -2.77
CA ASN A 108 -13.86 24.58 -3.33
C ASN A 108 -12.94 25.21 -4.39
N ILE A 109 -11.65 25.39 -4.05
CA ILE A 109 -10.69 26.07 -4.92
C ILE A 109 -10.54 25.38 -6.29
N PHE A 110 -10.72 24.06 -6.32
CA PHE A 110 -10.60 23.25 -7.53
C PHE A 110 -11.71 23.53 -8.55
N GLU A 111 -12.85 24.06 -8.11
CA GLU A 111 -13.96 24.47 -8.98
C GLU A 111 -13.78 25.89 -9.54
N ASN A 112 -12.83 26.67 -9.00
CA ASN A 112 -12.58 28.03 -9.48
C ASN A 112 -11.74 27.97 -10.77
N PRO A 113 -12.23 28.48 -11.93
CA PRO A 113 -11.46 28.48 -13.17
C PRO A 113 -10.12 29.25 -13.07
N ALA A 114 -9.98 30.18 -12.13
CA ALA A 114 -8.72 30.87 -11.87
C ALA A 114 -7.64 29.94 -11.27
N PHE A 115 -8.02 28.83 -10.65
CA PHE A 115 -7.08 27.84 -10.12
C PHE A 115 -6.31 27.12 -11.23
N LEU A 116 -6.99 26.77 -12.34
CA LEU A 116 -6.31 26.19 -13.51
C LEU A 116 -5.34 27.19 -14.16
N LYS A 117 -5.71 28.48 -14.18
CA LYS A 117 -4.80 29.56 -14.66
C LYS A 117 -3.58 29.71 -13.77
N TRP A 118 -3.75 29.59 -12.46
CA TRP A 118 -2.64 29.60 -11.51
C TRP A 118 -1.75 28.35 -11.66
N THR A 119 -2.35 27.16 -11.79
CA THR A 119 -1.63 25.90 -12.04
C THR A 119 -0.74 26.02 -13.27
N GLN A 120 -1.31 26.54 -14.37
CA GLN A 120 -0.58 26.81 -15.60
C GLN A 120 0.59 27.78 -15.37
N TYR A 121 0.33 28.88 -14.68
CA TYR A 121 1.36 29.86 -14.34
C TYR A 121 2.54 29.24 -13.58
N VAL A 122 2.28 28.37 -12.60
CA VAL A 122 3.32 27.66 -11.85
C VAL A 122 4.14 26.75 -12.76
N ASP A 123 3.49 26.03 -13.67
CA ASP A 123 4.16 25.16 -14.64
C ASP A 123 5.06 25.95 -15.59
N ASP A 124 4.58 27.08 -16.11
CA ASP A 124 5.35 27.93 -17.01
C ASP A 124 6.50 28.61 -16.29
N LEU A 125 6.31 29.01 -15.03
CA LEU A 125 7.37 29.59 -14.21
C LEU A 125 8.48 28.56 -13.92
N ASN A 126 8.10 27.31 -13.61
CA ASN A 126 9.05 26.22 -13.39
C ASN A 126 9.77 25.83 -14.69
N GLN A 127 9.07 25.79 -15.83
CA GLN A 127 9.68 25.55 -17.16
C GLN A 127 10.62 26.68 -17.58
N LYS A 128 10.32 27.93 -17.22
CA LYS A 128 11.21 29.08 -17.46
C LYS A 128 12.46 29.00 -16.58
N ASN A 129 12.36 28.41 -15.39
CA ASN A 129 13.41 28.37 -14.37
C ASN A 129 13.94 26.94 -14.10
N LEU A 130 14.23 26.16 -15.14
CA LEU A 130 14.68 24.75 -15.01
C LEU A 130 15.97 24.55 -14.18
N ASN A 131 16.78 25.60 -14.04
CA ASN A 131 18.00 25.59 -13.23
C ASN A 131 17.77 25.89 -11.73
N LYS A 132 16.53 26.16 -11.32
CA LYS A 132 16.16 26.44 -9.92
C LYS A 132 15.31 25.31 -9.35
N LYS A 133 15.23 25.23 -8.03
CA LYS A 133 14.32 24.32 -7.34
C LYS A 133 12.88 24.61 -7.79
N PRO A 134 12.12 23.61 -8.26
CA PRO A 134 10.76 23.83 -8.73
C PRO A 134 9.87 24.30 -7.56
N LYS A 135 8.99 25.25 -7.86
CA LYS A 135 7.93 25.69 -6.95
C LYS A 135 6.83 24.62 -6.94
N LEU A 136 6.51 24.11 -5.76
CA LEU A 136 5.46 23.11 -5.57
C LEU A 136 4.15 23.80 -5.23
N MET A 137 3.07 23.44 -5.93
CA MET A 137 1.75 24.03 -5.69
C MET A 137 1.22 23.66 -4.31
N ILE A 138 1.55 22.45 -3.83
CA ILE A 138 1.10 21.99 -2.52
C ILE A 138 1.60 22.88 -1.37
N GLN A 139 2.77 23.52 -1.52
CA GLN A 139 3.33 24.40 -0.50
C GLN A 139 2.48 25.67 -0.33
N THR A 140 2.01 26.26 -1.43
CA THR A 140 1.08 27.40 -1.39
C THR A 140 -0.24 26.99 -0.73
N LEU A 141 -0.80 25.83 -1.12
CA LEU A 141 -2.09 25.36 -0.59
C LEU A 141 -2.01 25.06 0.92
N SER A 142 -0.90 24.52 1.40
CA SER A 142 -0.70 24.18 2.82
C SER A 142 -0.63 25.40 3.74
N LYS A 143 -0.51 26.63 3.20
CA LYS A 143 -0.62 27.88 3.97
C LYS A 143 -2.06 28.25 4.32
N TYR A 144 -3.03 27.66 3.62
CA TYR A 144 -4.46 28.02 3.74
C TYR A 144 -5.34 26.85 4.17
N TYR A 145 -4.88 25.62 3.95
CA TYR A 145 -5.60 24.39 4.27
C TYR A 145 -4.71 23.51 5.14
N ASP A 146 -5.25 22.99 6.25
CA ASP A 146 -4.56 21.93 6.99
C ASP A 146 -4.49 20.63 6.16
N ASP A 147 -3.58 19.73 6.53
CA ASP A 147 -3.34 18.51 5.76
C ASP A 147 -4.58 17.63 5.59
N ILE A 148 -5.42 17.54 6.63
CA ILE A 148 -6.63 16.71 6.63
C ILE A 148 -7.64 17.28 5.64
N GLN A 149 -7.87 18.60 5.71
CA GLN A 149 -8.77 19.34 4.85
C GLN A 149 -8.29 19.25 3.40
N LEU A 150 -7.01 19.52 3.16
CA LEU A 150 -6.41 19.50 1.83
C LEU A 150 -6.50 18.11 1.19
N SER A 151 -6.14 17.04 1.91
CA SER A 151 -6.27 15.68 1.39
C SER A 151 -7.73 15.33 1.06
N SER A 152 -8.68 15.76 1.89
CA SER A 152 -10.11 15.53 1.66
C SER A 152 -10.61 16.26 0.39
N MET A 153 -10.17 17.50 0.18
CA MET A 153 -10.50 18.26 -1.03
C MET A 153 -9.89 17.63 -2.28
N LEU A 154 -8.65 17.11 -2.19
CA LEU A 154 -7.98 16.41 -3.29
C LEU A 154 -8.69 15.10 -3.65
N ASP A 155 -9.12 14.32 -2.66
CA ASP A 155 -9.91 13.09 -2.88
C ASP A 155 -11.26 13.38 -3.55
N ALA A 156 -11.91 14.49 -3.22
CA ALA A 156 -13.12 14.95 -3.92
C ALA A 156 -12.80 15.36 -5.36
N ALA A 157 -11.75 16.16 -5.57
CA ALA A 157 -11.34 16.66 -6.88
C ALA A 157 -10.88 15.52 -7.84
N LYS A 158 -10.40 14.39 -7.32
CA LYS A 158 -10.08 13.18 -8.11
C LYS A 158 -11.30 12.53 -8.77
N LYS A 159 -12.48 12.72 -8.20
CA LYS A 159 -13.73 12.14 -8.70
C LYS A 159 -14.30 12.92 -9.89
N VAL A 160 -13.88 14.17 -10.08
CA VAL A 160 -14.35 15.03 -11.16
C VAL A 160 -13.32 15.05 -12.30
N ASP A 161 -13.73 14.70 -13.53
CA ASP A 161 -12.83 14.53 -14.67
C ASP A 161 -11.98 15.78 -14.96
N SER A 162 -12.56 16.98 -14.85
CA SER A 162 -11.86 18.25 -15.12
C SER A 162 -10.77 18.60 -14.10
N THR A 163 -10.85 18.09 -12.88
CA THR A 163 -9.89 18.37 -11.79
C THR A 163 -9.04 17.18 -11.40
N ARG A 164 -9.34 15.98 -11.94
CA ARG A 164 -8.67 14.72 -11.57
C ARG A 164 -7.15 14.81 -11.72
N ALA A 165 -6.70 15.36 -12.84
CA ALA A 165 -5.28 15.48 -13.16
C ALA A 165 -4.47 16.24 -12.11
N VAL A 166 -4.92 17.47 -11.84
CA VAL A 166 -4.24 18.37 -10.89
C VAL A 166 -4.35 17.81 -9.48
N ALA A 167 -5.48 17.18 -9.13
CA ALA A 167 -5.65 16.55 -7.82
C ALA A 167 -4.75 15.32 -7.61
N VAL A 168 -4.53 14.50 -8.64
CA VAL A 168 -3.57 13.39 -8.60
C VAL A 168 -2.14 13.91 -8.41
N ARG A 169 -1.75 14.92 -9.18
CA ARG A 169 -0.44 15.57 -9.05
C ARG A 169 -0.24 16.15 -7.64
N LEU A 170 -1.19 16.94 -7.15
CA LEU A 170 -1.12 17.57 -5.84
C LEU A 170 -1.06 16.54 -4.71
N GLN A 171 -1.78 15.42 -4.80
CA GLN A 171 -1.63 14.35 -3.82
C GLN A 171 -0.22 13.75 -3.87
N GLY A 172 0.37 13.60 -5.06
CA GLY A 172 1.78 13.18 -5.19
C GLY A 172 2.76 14.18 -4.56
N GLU A 173 2.56 15.48 -4.80
CA GLU A 173 3.36 16.54 -4.16
C GLU A 173 3.19 16.53 -2.63
N GLN A 174 1.98 16.29 -2.13
CA GLN A 174 1.68 16.19 -0.70
C GLN A 174 2.43 15.04 -0.03
N LEU A 175 2.39 13.83 -0.62
CA LEU A 175 3.12 12.67 -0.11
C LEU A 175 4.64 12.91 -0.10
N LYS A 176 5.19 13.53 -1.16
CA LYS A 176 6.61 13.89 -1.23
C LYS A 176 6.97 14.92 -0.17
N MET A 177 6.13 15.93 0.06
CA MET A 177 6.35 16.95 1.09
C MET A 177 6.41 16.33 2.48
N TRP A 178 5.47 15.44 2.83
CA TRP A 178 5.50 14.73 4.10
C TRP A 178 6.76 13.86 4.25
N LYS A 179 7.14 13.14 3.20
CA LYS A 179 8.35 12.29 3.20
C LYS A 179 9.62 13.12 3.41
N SER A 180 9.77 14.22 2.68
CA SER A 180 10.91 15.15 2.83
C SER A 180 10.93 15.86 4.19
N GLY A 181 9.77 16.09 4.79
CA GLY A 181 9.65 16.63 6.15
C GLY A 181 9.92 15.61 7.27
N GLY A 182 10.28 14.37 6.94
CA GLY A 182 10.54 13.32 7.93
C GLY A 182 9.28 12.84 8.67
N VAL A 183 8.09 13.06 8.11
CA VAL A 183 6.83 12.68 8.76
C VAL A 183 6.72 11.16 8.81
N THR A 184 6.67 10.58 10.01
CA THR A 184 6.50 9.14 10.14
C THR A 184 5.05 8.73 9.83
N PRO A 185 4.81 7.50 9.33
CA PRO A 185 3.44 6.98 9.18
C PRO A 185 2.62 7.11 10.46
N TYR A 186 3.21 6.85 11.64
CA TYR A 186 2.52 6.96 12.91
C TYR A 186 2.10 8.41 13.26
N GLN A 187 2.94 9.41 12.98
CA GLN A 187 2.58 10.82 13.16
C GLN A 187 1.40 11.22 12.26
N LEU A 188 1.44 10.84 10.97
CA LEU A 188 0.36 11.13 10.04
C LEU A 188 -0.95 10.41 10.42
N PHE A 189 -0.84 9.17 10.93
CA PHE A 189 -1.99 8.40 11.43
C PHE A 189 -2.74 9.15 12.54
N LYS A 190 -1.99 9.64 13.53
CA LYS A 190 -2.55 10.44 14.63
C LYS A 190 -3.11 11.77 14.16
N ALA A 191 -2.41 12.45 13.26
CA ALA A 191 -2.87 13.70 12.70
C ALA A 191 -4.23 13.56 12.01
N PHE A 192 -4.40 12.49 11.24
CA PHE A 192 -5.66 12.19 10.57
C PHE A 192 -6.77 11.72 11.53
N LYS A 193 -6.46 11.67 12.83
CA LYS A 193 -7.32 11.19 13.91
C LYS A 193 -7.78 9.75 13.66
N LEU A 194 -6.94 8.95 13.01
CA LEU A 194 -7.21 7.53 12.72
C LEU A 194 -6.96 6.63 13.93
N ASN A 195 -6.41 7.17 15.02
CA ASN A 195 -6.22 6.53 16.33
C ASN A 195 -7.41 6.74 17.27
N VAL A 196 -8.51 7.30 16.78
CA VAL A 196 -9.76 7.49 17.51
C VAL A 196 -10.85 6.70 16.77
N PHE A 197 -11.53 5.81 17.49
CA PHE A 197 -12.62 5.00 16.95
C PHE A 197 -13.87 5.24 17.79
N ASP A 198 -14.68 6.20 17.35
CA ASP A 198 -15.94 6.56 17.99
C ASP A 198 -17.10 5.73 17.41
N ASP A 199 -18.20 5.57 18.16
CA ASP A 199 -19.35 4.73 17.77
C ASP A 199 -20.05 5.18 16.47
N GLY A 200 -19.79 6.39 15.98
CA GLY A 200 -20.27 6.88 14.68
C GLY A 200 -19.44 6.42 13.47
N VAL A 201 -18.27 5.82 13.68
CA VAL A 201 -17.39 5.34 12.59
C VAL A 201 -17.82 3.94 12.16
N THR A 202 -18.56 3.87 11.05
CA THR A 202 -19.10 2.61 10.54
C THR A 202 -18.06 1.72 9.87
N ASN A 203 -17.04 2.31 9.21
CA ASN A 203 -15.92 1.58 8.59
C ASN A 203 -14.65 2.46 8.54
N LEU A 204 -13.76 2.32 9.53
CA LEU A 204 -12.49 3.06 9.57
C LEU A 204 -11.58 2.72 8.38
N LEU A 205 -11.51 1.43 7.99
CA LEU A 205 -10.65 0.95 6.92
C LEU A 205 -11.03 1.55 5.55
N GLY A 206 -12.31 1.86 5.36
CA GLY A 206 -12.84 2.46 4.12
C GLY A 206 -12.72 3.98 4.08
N SER A 207 -12.35 4.62 5.21
CA SER A 207 -12.32 6.08 5.28
C SER A 207 -11.31 6.68 4.28
N PRO A 208 -11.61 7.82 3.63
CA PRO A 208 -10.67 8.49 2.72
C PRO A 208 -9.32 8.79 3.36
N ARG A 209 -9.34 9.18 4.64
CA ARG A 209 -8.13 9.41 5.44
C ARG A 209 -7.29 8.15 5.60
N MET A 210 -7.91 7.00 5.91
CA MET A 210 -7.19 5.72 5.98
C MET A 210 -6.57 5.35 4.63
N ARG A 211 -7.28 5.53 3.52
CA ARG A 211 -6.74 5.25 2.17
C ARG A 211 -5.52 6.10 1.84
N THR A 212 -5.58 7.40 2.17
CA THR A 212 -4.44 8.31 1.98
C THR A 212 -3.26 7.91 2.88
N TRP A 213 -3.54 7.54 4.12
CA TRP A 213 -2.53 7.08 5.05
C TRP A 213 -1.85 5.78 4.61
N ILE A 214 -2.60 4.76 4.17
CA ILE A 214 -2.04 3.50 3.65
C ILE A 214 -1.11 3.78 2.49
N LYS A 215 -1.55 4.61 1.53
CA LYS A 215 -0.72 5.02 0.39
C LYS A 215 0.58 5.68 0.85
N TYR A 216 0.53 6.57 1.85
CA TYR A 216 1.74 7.18 2.39
C TYR A 216 2.65 6.17 3.10
N ALA A 217 2.07 5.28 3.91
CA ALA A 217 2.81 4.26 4.62
C ALA A 217 3.58 3.34 3.65
N ASP A 218 2.95 2.93 2.55
CA ASP A 218 3.58 2.12 1.50
C ASP A 218 4.74 2.84 0.81
N GLU A 219 4.63 4.15 0.58
CA GLU A 219 5.68 5.00 -0.04
C GLU A 219 6.91 5.25 0.86
N VAL A 220 6.71 5.24 2.18
CA VAL A 220 7.78 5.43 3.17
C VAL A 220 8.41 4.10 3.55
N LYS A 221 7.60 3.05 3.72
CA LYS A 221 8.03 1.70 4.09
C LYS A 221 7.03 0.66 3.54
N PRO A 222 7.32 0.04 2.38
CA PRO A 222 6.38 -0.87 1.75
C PRO A 222 6.14 -2.13 2.61
N GLY A 223 4.87 -2.49 2.83
CA GLY A 223 4.49 -3.78 3.44
C GLY A 223 3.27 -3.75 4.36
N THR A 224 2.46 -4.81 4.31
CA THR A 224 1.20 -4.98 5.06
C THR A 224 1.37 -5.04 6.59
N THR A 225 2.56 -5.43 7.07
CA THR A 225 2.93 -5.40 8.49
C THR A 225 2.74 -4.01 9.10
N THR A 226 2.96 -2.95 8.32
CA THR A 226 2.86 -1.54 8.76
C THR A 226 1.43 -1.13 9.15
N VAL A 227 0.40 -1.62 8.43
CA VAL A 227 -1.01 -1.29 8.74
C VAL A 227 -1.47 -1.98 10.01
N PHE A 228 -1.22 -3.29 10.13
CA PHE A 228 -1.58 -4.05 11.32
C PHE A 228 -0.86 -3.54 12.56
N ASP A 229 0.46 -3.31 12.50
CA ASP A 229 1.22 -2.82 13.64
C ASP A 229 0.76 -1.42 14.08
N THR A 230 0.47 -0.53 13.13
CA THR A 230 -0.04 0.81 13.47
C THR A 230 -1.41 0.74 14.16
N LEU A 231 -2.32 -0.09 13.64
CA LEU A 231 -3.63 -0.31 14.26
C LEU A 231 -3.50 -0.93 15.65
N ARG A 232 -2.67 -1.95 15.82
CA ARG A 232 -2.43 -2.61 17.12
C ARG A 232 -1.84 -1.66 18.15
N LEU A 233 -0.87 -0.83 17.76
CA LEU A 233 -0.28 0.18 18.64
C LEU A 233 -1.26 1.30 19.00
N SER A 234 -2.17 1.64 18.10
CA SER A 234 -3.14 2.72 18.30
C SER A 234 -4.41 2.27 19.03
N TYR A 235 -4.76 0.99 18.93
CA TYR A 235 -5.92 0.35 19.55
C TYR A 235 -5.49 -0.86 20.40
N PRO A 236 -4.95 -0.63 21.61
CA PRO A 236 -4.48 -1.72 22.48
C PRO A 236 -5.63 -2.60 23.00
N ASP A 237 -6.85 -2.05 23.08
CA ASP A 237 -8.04 -2.85 23.39
C ASP A 237 -8.40 -3.73 22.18
N ASP A 238 -8.20 -5.03 22.37
CA ASP A 238 -8.46 -6.05 21.37
C ASP A 238 -9.93 -6.06 20.89
N LYS A 239 -10.88 -5.61 21.73
CA LYS A 239 -12.29 -5.47 21.36
C LYS A 239 -12.47 -4.36 20.32
N VAL A 240 -11.80 -3.23 20.48
CA VAL A 240 -11.87 -2.10 19.53
C VAL A 240 -11.25 -2.49 18.20
N LEU A 241 -10.06 -3.10 18.23
CA LEU A 241 -9.43 -3.61 17.00
C LEU A 241 -10.31 -4.65 16.30
N SER A 242 -10.93 -5.56 17.05
CA SER A 242 -11.87 -6.55 16.49
C SER A 242 -13.10 -5.89 15.83
N LYS A 243 -13.66 -4.83 16.43
CA LYS A 243 -14.77 -4.07 15.85
C LYS A 243 -14.37 -3.43 14.52
N ILE A 244 -13.21 -2.78 14.47
CA ILE A 244 -12.66 -2.15 13.24
C ILE A 244 -12.53 -3.19 12.12
N LEU A 245 -11.89 -4.33 12.40
CA LEU A 245 -11.68 -5.37 11.41
C LEU A 245 -13.00 -6.04 10.97
N THR A 246 -13.93 -6.24 11.90
CA THR A 246 -15.26 -6.81 11.58
C THR A 246 -16.08 -5.88 10.71
N ALA A 247 -16.07 -4.57 11.00
CA ALA A 247 -16.72 -3.57 10.17
C ALA A 247 -16.15 -3.56 8.75
N GLY A 248 -14.82 -3.56 8.61
CA GLY A 248 -14.16 -3.61 7.31
C GLY A 248 -14.45 -4.90 6.53
N ALA A 249 -14.60 -6.04 7.23
CA ALA A 249 -14.92 -7.33 6.61
C ALA A 249 -16.36 -7.39 6.03
N LYS A 250 -17.28 -6.57 6.55
CA LYS A 250 -18.67 -6.48 6.07
C LYS A 250 -18.81 -5.63 4.80
N ASP A 251 -17.91 -4.68 4.57
CA ASP A 251 -17.90 -3.84 3.37
C ASP A 251 -17.09 -4.51 2.25
N PRO A 252 -17.70 -4.77 1.08
CA PRO A 252 -17.02 -5.42 -0.06
C PRO A 252 -15.71 -4.73 -0.47
N ASN A 253 -15.60 -3.40 -0.35
CA ASN A 253 -14.42 -2.64 -0.78
C ASN A 253 -13.23 -2.80 0.17
N THR A 254 -13.49 -3.15 1.44
CA THR A 254 -12.45 -3.32 2.46
C THR A 254 -12.30 -4.75 2.95
N LYS A 255 -13.14 -5.67 2.46
CA LYS A 255 -13.20 -7.06 2.91
C LYS A 255 -11.86 -7.77 2.80
N GLN A 256 -11.15 -7.59 1.69
CA GLN A 256 -9.85 -8.21 1.49
C GLN A 256 -8.84 -7.73 2.53
N LEU A 257 -8.64 -6.41 2.64
CA LEU A 257 -7.73 -5.82 3.62
C LEU A 257 -8.09 -6.22 5.05
N ALA A 258 -9.38 -6.21 5.41
CA ALA A 258 -9.84 -6.62 6.72
C ALA A 258 -9.51 -8.10 7.01
N THR A 259 -9.67 -8.98 6.02
CA THR A 259 -9.35 -10.41 6.14
C THR A 259 -7.85 -10.62 6.34
N GLU A 260 -7.02 -9.91 5.57
CA GLU A 260 -5.56 -9.94 5.72
C GLU A 260 -5.13 -9.45 7.11
N LEU A 261 -5.73 -8.36 7.62
CA LEU A 261 -5.46 -7.84 8.96
C LEU A 261 -5.95 -8.77 10.08
N GLN A 262 -7.08 -9.47 9.89
CA GLN A 262 -7.55 -10.50 10.81
C GLN A 262 -6.59 -11.69 10.86
N GLN A 263 -6.01 -12.09 9.72
CA GLN A 263 -5.00 -13.12 9.68
C GLN A 263 -3.71 -12.67 10.38
N ALA A 264 -3.26 -11.44 10.13
CA ALA A 264 -2.12 -10.85 10.85
C ALA A 264 -2.34 -10.81 12.37
N LYS A 265 -3.56 -10.50 12.81
CA LYS A 265 -3.96 -10.56 14.22
C LYS A 265 -3.82 -11.96 14.80
N LYS A 266 -4.32 -12.99 14.11
CA LYS A 266 -4.19 -14.40 14.55
C LYS A 266 -2.72 -14.82 14.69
N ILE A 267 -1.91 -14.51 13.68
CA ILE A 267 -0.47 -14.78 13.68
C ILE A 267 0.20 -14.09 14.88
N ASN A 268 -0.12 -12.81 15.13
CA ASN A 268 0.45 -12.06 16.25
C ASN A 268 0.05 -12.67 17.60
N HIS A 269 -1.20 -13.07 17.77
CA HIS A 269 -1.66 -13.74 18.99
C HIS A 269 -0.91 -15.06 19.22
N TRP A 270 -0.78 -15.90 18.20
CA TRP A 270 0.01 -17.14 18.29
C TRP A 270 1.47 -16.88 18.67
N LEU A 271 2.09 -15.84 18.10
CA LEU A 271 3.47 -15.47 18.44
C LEU A 271 3.61 -14.98 19.89
N ASN A 272 2.65 -14.21 20.41
CA ASN A 272 2.71 -13.71 21.79
C ASN A 272 2.48 -14.82 22.81
N ASP A 273 1.61 -15.77 22.48
CA ASP A 273 1.31 -16.93 23.30
C ASP A 273 2.37 -18.04 23.17
N LEU A 274 3.43 -17.78 22.39
CA LEU A 274 4.49 -18.74 22.07
C LEU A 274 3.94 -20.08 21.58
N GLN A 275 2.91 -20.05 20.74
CA GLN A 275 2.31 -21.26 20.19
C GLN A 275 3.33 -22.02 19.32
N PRO A 276 3.66 -23.28 19.62
CA PRO A 276 4.60 -24.03 18.80
C PRO A 276 4.12 -24.09 17.34
N PRO A 277 5.02 -23.98 16.34
CA PRO A 277 4.63 -24.08 14.92
C PRO A 277 3.84 -25.36 14.60
N GLU A 278 4.09 -26.46 15.30
CA GLU A 278 3.33 -27.71 15.17
C GLU A 278 1.85 -27.54 15.55
N ASN A 279 1.54 -26.82 16.62
CA ASN A 279 0.16 -26.51 17.00
C ASN A 279 -0.50 -25.60 15.97
N VAL A 280 0.23 -24.58 15.49
CA VAL A 280 -0.28 -23.65 14.48
C VAL A 280 -0.54 -24.37 13.13
N PHE A 281 0.23 -25.40 12.80
CA PHE A 281 -0.02 -26.22 11.62
C PHE A 281 -1.44 -26.84 11.65
N LYS A 282 -1.82 -27.40 12.80
CA LYS A 282 -3.16 -27.97 13.04
C LYS A 282 -4.24 -26.90 13.12
N LEU A 283 -3.98 -25.77 13.77
CA LEU A 283 -4.92 -24.63 13.85
C LEU A 283 -5.25 -24.04 12.48
N LEU A 284 -4.31 -24.15 11.54
CA LEU A 284 -4.50 -23.78 10.13
C LEU A 284 -5.10 -24.92 9.28
N SER A 285 -5.46 -26.04 9.92
CA SER A 285 -6.03 -27.24 9.28
C SER A 285 -5.16 -27.75 8.13
N LEU A 286 -3.84 -27.67 8.28
CA LEU A 286 -2.87 -28.10 7.27
C LEU A 286 -2.57 -29.60 7.33
N ASP A 287 -3.18 -30.34 8.26
CA ASP A 287 -3.04 -31.77 8.51
C ASP A 287 -4.19 -32.62 7.89
N GLN A 288 -5.07 -32.00 7.09
CA GLN A 288 -6.29 -32.64 6.60
C GLN A 288 -6.12 -33.41 5.28
N LYS A 289 -5.28 -32.92 4.36
CA LYS A 289 -5.09 -33.54 3.04
C LYS A 289 -3.75 -33.17 2.43
N ALA A 290 -3.10 -34.15 1.80
CA ALA A 290 -1.82 -33.95 1.12
C ALA A 290 -1.97 -33.28 -0.25
N GLU A 291 -2.99 -33.66 -1.01
CA GLU A 291 -3.20 -33.15 -2.36
C GLU A 291 -3.44 -31.64 -2.39
N GLY A 292 -2.64 -30.93 -3.19
CA GLY A 292 -2.69 -29.48 -3.33
C GLY A 292 -2.20 -28.68 -2.10
N LEU A 293 -1.64 -29.34 -1.07
CA LEU A 293 -1.22 -28.67 0.16
C LEU A 293 -0.14 -27.61 -0.08
N LEU A 294 0.80 -27.86 -0.99
CA LEU A 294 1.88 -26.90 -1.30
C LEU A 294 1.35 -25.59 -1.91
N GLY A 295 0.21 -25.66 -2.60
CA GLY A 295 -0.52 -24.51 -3.13
C GLY A 295 -1.45 -23.84 -2.12
N ASN A 296 -1.66 -24.43 -0.94
CA ASN A 296 -2.57 -23.90 0.07
C ASN A 296 -2.05 -22.56 0.62
N PRO A 297 -2.82 -21.46 0.52
CA PRO A 297 -2.42 -20.17 1.10
C PRO A 297 -2.14 -20.21 2.61
N GLN A 298 -2.79 -21.11 3.36
CA GLN A 298 -2.54 -21.29 4.78
C GLN A 298 -1.16 -21.91 5.07
N LEU A 299 -0.62 -22.74 4.16
CA LEU A 299 0.74 -23.26 4.30
C LEU A 299 1.76 -22.13 4.20
N ARG A 300 1.54 -21.17 3.28
CA ARG A 300 2.37 -19.96 3.19
C ARG A 300 2.32 -19.15 4.48
N THR A 301 1.14 -19.03 5.09
CA THR A 301 1.00 -18.36 6.39
C THR A 301 1.76 -19.11 7.48
N TRP A 302 1.68 -20.43 7.51
CA TRP A 302 2.40 -21.26 8.46
C TRP A 302 3.92 -21.15 8.31
N VAL A 303 4.46 -21.16 7.08
CA VAL A 303 5.91 -21.00 6.84
C VAL A 303 6.40 -19.67 7.41
N LYS A 304 5.71 -18.56 7.11
CA LYS A 304 6.03 -17.24 7.69
C LYS A 304 5.93 -17.23 9.20
N TYR A 305 4.92 -17.89 9.76
CA TYR A 305 4.76 -18.02 11.21
C TYR A 305 5.95 -18.74 11.84
N ALA A 306 6.36 -19.89 11.28
CA ALA A 306 7.48 -20.67 11.79
C ALA A 306 8.81 -19.89 11.75
N GLU A 307 9.03 -19.09 10.70
CA GLU A 307 10.17 -18.17 10.59
C GLU A 307 10.13 -17.10 11.70
N SER A 308 9.03 -16.38 11.85
CA SER A 308 8.87 -15.36 12.90
C SER A 308 8.92 -15.93 14.31
N TYR A 309 8.43 -17.16 14.52
CA TYR A 309 8.51 -17.86 15.80
C TYR A 309 9.97 -18.13 16.18
N LYS A 310 10.77 -18.60 15.21
CA LYS A 310 12.21 -18.84 15.42
C LYS A 310 12.96 -17.55 15.74
N GLU A 311 12.70 -16.47 15.00
CA GLU A 311 13.34 -15.17 15.22
C GLU A 311 13.10 -14.64 16.64
N LYS A 312 11.92 -14.91 17.22
CA LYS A 312 11.59 -14.51 18.60
C LYS A 312 12.04 -15.50 19.68
N ASN A 313 12.47 -16.71 19.30
CA ASN A 313 12.82 -17.79 20.21
C ASN A 313 14.14 -18.44 19.75
N GLU A 314 15.26 -17.78 20.00
CA GLU A 314 16.59 -18.12 19.47
C GLU A 314 17.06 -19.56 19.78
N PHE A 315 16.56 -20.15 20.87
CA PHE A 315 16.88 -21.53 21.27
C PHE A 315 16.02 -22.60 20.59
N THR A 316 15.05 -22.21 19.75
CA THR A 316 14.22 -23.17 19.03
C THR A 316 14.98 -23.78 17.87
N THR A 317 15.02 -25.11 17.79
CA THR A 317 15.56 -25.82 16.64
C THR A 317 14.85 -25.36 15.36
N LYS A 318 15.61 -25.18 14.28
CA LYS A 318 15.04 -24.82 12.97
C LYS A 318 14.10 -25.94 12.52
N LEU A 319 12.79 -25.69 12.57
CA LEU A 319 11.80 -26.58 12.00
C LEU A 319 11.77 -26.38 10.47
N THR A 320 12.16 -27.39 9.70
CA THR A 320 12.05 -27.32 8.24
C THR A 320 10.61 -27.59 7.79
N LEU A 321 10.28 -27.19 6.55
CA LEU A 321 9.00 -27.53 5.95
C LEU A 321 8.80 -29.05 5.90
N TYR A 322 9.85 -29.79 5.54
CA TYR A 322 9.84 -31.25 5.57
C TYR A 322 9.57 -31.81 6.98
N ASP A 323 10.20 -31.29 8.03
CA ASP A 323 9.99 -31.78 9.40
C ASP A 323 8.54 -31.62 9.86
N ALA A 324 7.91 -30.49 9.50
CA ALA A 324 6.51 -30.26 9.82
C ALA A 324 5.58 -31.18 9.02
N LEU A 325 5.82 -31.34 7.73
CA LEU A 325 4.99 -32.20 6.88
C LEU A 325 5.12 -33.68 7.28
N SER A 326 6.34 -34.16 7.52
CA SER A 326 6.61 -35.57 7.87
C SER A 326 6.05 -36.00 9.23
N LYS A 327 5.71 -35.07 10.12
CA LYS A 327 4.98 -35.36 11.37
C LYS A 327 3.50 -35.64 11.16
N HIS A 328 2.92 -35.18 10.05
CA HIS A 328 1.48 -35.25 9.80
C HIS A 328 1.12 -36.09 8.58
N TYR A 329 2.09 -36.37 7.71
CA TYR A 329 1.88 -37.08 6.45
C TYR A 329 2.85 -38.24 6.29
N THR A 330 2.34 -39.34 5.73
CA THR A 330 3.17 -40.48 5.34
C THR A 330 4.08 -40.11 4.16
N GLU A 331 5.07 -40.95 3.86
CA GLU A 331 5.94 -40.73 2.69
C GLU A 331 5.15 -40.67 1.39
N GLU A 332 4.11 -41.50 1.24
CA GLU A 332 3.20 -41.47 0.09
C GLU A 332 2.46 -40.14 0.01
N GLY A 333 2.05 -39.57 1.15
CA GLY A 333 1.46 -38.23 1.22
C GLY A 333 2.43 -37.14 0.78
N LEU A 334 3.68 -37.19 1.24
CA LEU A 334 4.73 -36.25 0.84
C LEU A 334 5.05 -36.35 -0.66
N VAL A 335 5.11 -37.57 -1.22
CA VAL A 335 5.26 -37.78 -2.66
C VAL A 335 4.07 -37.22 -3.44
N THR A 336 2.85 -37.41 -2.92
CA THR A 336 1.64 -36.86 -3.53
C THR A 336 1.73 -35.33 -3.62
N MET A 337 2.19 -34.66 -2.57
CA MET A 337 2.42 -33.21 -2.57
C MET A 337 3.42 -32.77 -3.65
N ILE A 338 4.54 -33.48 -3.79
CA ILE A 338 5.57 -33.20 -4.80
C ILE A 338 4.98 -33.31 -6.21
N ARG A 339 4.23 -34.39 -6.49
CA ARG A 339 3.60 -34.60 -7.79
C ARG A 339 2.57 -33.53 -8.13
N SER A 340 1.76 -33.11 -7.14
CA SER A 340 0.80 -32.01 -7.34
C SER A 340 1.46 -30.68 -7.72
N ALA A 341 2.76 -30.50 -7.48
CA ALA A 341 3.48 -29.27 -7.78
C ALA A 341 4.08 -29.22 -9.20
N VAL A 342 4.17 -30.36 -9.90
CA VAL A 342 4.83 -30.48 -11.23
C VAL A 342 4.10 -29.69 -12.31
N ASP A 343 2.76 -29.61 -12.22
CA ASP A 343 1.93 -28.92 -13.22
C ASP A 343 1.64 -27.44 -12.86
N THR A 344 2.34 -26.90 -11.85
CA THR A 344 2.10 -25.53 -11.38
C THR A 344 3.03 -24.53 -12.06
N ASN A 345 2.50 -23.36 -12.44
CA ASN A 345 3.33 -22.21 -12.83
C ASN A 345 3.83 -21.40 -11.61
N SER A 346 3.73 -21.96 -10.40
CA SER A 346 3.99 -21.26 -9.14
C SER A 346 5.41 -21.56 -8.66
N LYS A 347 6.33 -20.58 -8.83
CA LYS A 347 7.73 -20.69 -8.36
C LYS A 347 7.84 -21.11 -6.88
N ARG A 348 6.88 -20.67 -6.05
CA ARG A 348 6.84 -21.02 -4.62
C ARG A 348 6.53 -22.50 -4.41
N GLU A 349 5.52 -23.02 -5.11
CA GLU A 349 5.14 -24.43 -4.99
C GLU A 349 6.24 -25.34 -5.48
N PHE A 350 6.90 -24.97 -6.58
CA PHE A 350 8.09 -25.65 -7.05
C PHE A 350 9.20 -25.69 -5.98
N MET A 351 9.51 -24.54 -5.35
CA MET A 351 10.50 -24.47 -4.27
C MET A 351 10.12 -25.32 -3.04
N TYR A 352 8.83 -25.35 -2.67
CA TYR A 352 8.35 -26.21 -1.59
C TYR A 352 8.48 -27.69 -1.96
N ALA A 353 8.12 -28.07 -3.18
CA ALA A 353 8.23 -29.45 -3.65
C ALA A 353 9.69 -29.91 -3.72
N GLU A 354 10.59 -29.08 -4.24
CA GLU A 354 12.02 -29.34 -4.28
C GLU A 354 12.61 -29.52 -2.86
N ASN A 355 12.18 -28.70 -1.89
CA ASN A 355 12.60 -28.85 -0.50
C ASN A 355 12.20 -30.21 0.08
N VAL A 356 10.94 -30.61 -0.11
CA VAL A 356 10.41 -31.89 0.38
C VAL A 356 11.07 -33.07 -0.33
N GLN A 357 11.24 -32.98 -1.66
CA GLN A 357 11.90 -34.01 -2.46
C GLN A 357 13.36 -34.20 -2.03
N ASN A 358 14.11 -33.11 -1.86
CA ASN A 358 15.51 -33.18 -1.44
C ASN A 358 15.67 -33.87 -0.07
N ALA A 359 14.78 -33.55 0.89
CA ALA A 359 14.80 -34.17 2.21
C ALA A 359 14.40 -35.66 2.18
N LEU A 360 13.44 -36.05 1.34
CA LEU A 360 13.11 -37.47 1.11
C LEU A 360 14.29 -38.23 0.50
N LEU A 361 14.97 -37.63 -0.49
CA LEU A 361 16.17 -38.23 -1.08
C LEU A 361 17.30 -38.38 -0.06
N ASP A 362 17.50 -37.42 0.84
CA ASP A 362 18.49 -37.54 1.94
C ASP A 362 18.14 -38.70 2.86
N LYS A 363 16.87 -38.78 3.29
CA LYS A 363 16.37 -39.87 4.14
C LYS A 363 16.55 -41.24 3.48
N TRP A 364 16.17 -41.38 2.21
CA TRP A 364 16.29 -42.65 1.49
C TRP A 364 17.75 -43.05 1.22
N ALA A 365 18.64 -42.08 0.96
CA ALA A 365 20.06 -42.34 0.79
C ALA A 365 20.69 -42.85 2.10
N GLN A 366 20.36 -42.22 3.24
CA GLN A 366 20.79 -42.68 4.57
C GLN A 366 20.27 -44.08 4.89
N ALA A 367 19.07 -44.43 4.41
CA ALA A 367 18.50 -45.76 4.56
C ALA A 367 19.03 -46.79 3.54
N GLY A 368 19.91 -46.40 2.62
CA GLY A 368 20.45 -47.29 1.58
C GLY A 368 19.40 -47.78 0.57
N LYS A 369 18.34 -47.01 0.34
CA LYS A 369 17.24 -47.41 -0.56
C LYS A 369 17.75 -47.54 -2.01
N PRO A 370 17.44 -48.64 -2.73
CA PRO A 370 17.84 -48.79 -4.12
C PRO A 370 17.28 -47.67 -5.02
N VAL A 371 18.08 -47.21 -5.99
CA VAL A 371 17.68 -46.09 -6.86
C VAL A 371 16.39 -46.39 -7.65
N ASN A 372 16.18 -47.64 -8.08
CA ASN A 372 14.96 -48.04 -8.77
C ASN A 372 13.71 -47.88 -7.88
N ASP A 373 13.83 -48.17 -6.58
CA ASP A 373 12.74 -48.01 -5.62
C ASP A 373 12.49 -46.53 -5.31
N VAL A 374 13.52 -45.69 -5.33
CA VAL A 374 13.40 -44.23 -5.20
C VAL A 374 12.65 -43.64 -6.40
N LEU A 375 13.04 -44.01 -7.63
CA LEU A 375 12.37 -43.55 -8.86
C LEU A 375 10.91 -43.99 -8.89
N LYS A 376 10.63 -45.25 -8.53
CA LYS A 376 9.28 -45.79 -8.43
C LYS A 376 8.46 -45.08 -7.35
N ALA A 377 9.04 -44.83 -6.17
CA ALA A 377 8.38 -44.12 -5.09
C ALA A 377 8.01 -42.70 -5.50
N LEU A 378 8.91 -41.95 -6.14
CA LEU A 378 8.62 -40.60 -6.63
C LEU A 378 7.67 -40.60 -7.83
N GLY A 379 7.56 -41.69 -8.58
CA GLY A 379 6.71 -41.78 -9.78
C GLY A 379 7.15 -40.79 -10.84
N VAL A 380 8.46 -40.62 -11.01
CA VAL A 380 9.05 -39.68 -11.95
C VAL A 380 8.72 -40.05 -13.39
N THR A 381 8.51 -39.04 -14.23
CA THR A 381 8.44 -39.20 -15.68
C THR A 381 9.82 -39.53 -16.26
N HIS A 382 9.86 -40.06 -17.49
CA HIS A 382 11.13 -40.39 -18.15
C HIS A 382 12.08 -39.18 -18.24
N THR A 383 11.53 -37.97 -18.42
CA THR A 383 12.29 -36.72 -18.46
C THR A 383 12.85 -36.31 -17.10
N GLN A 384 12.17 -36.65 -16.00
CA GLN A 384 12.63 -36.34 -14.63
C GLN A 384 13.61 -37.37 -14.06
N THR A 385 13.65 -38.58 -14.64
CA THR A 385 14.50 -39.69 -14.16
C THR A 385 15.96 -39.30 -14.03
N ASN A 386 16.53 -38.64 -15.05
CA ASN A 386 17.95 -38.28 -15.05
C ASN A 386 18.28 -37.29 -13.94
N ASP A 387 17.45 -36.27 -13.73
CA ASP A 387 17.66 -35.26 -12.70
C ASP A 387 17.62 -35.88 -11.30
N VAL A 388 16.64 -36.76 -11.04
CA VAL A 388 16.53 -37.46 -9.76
C VAL A 388 17.69 -38.42 -9.54
N MET A 389 18.12 -39.16 -10.57
CA MET A 389 19.29 -40.05 -10.49
C MET A 389 20.55 -39.26 -10.13
N VAL A 390 20.80 -38.12 -10.80
CA VAL A 390 21.97 -37.27 -10.51
C VAL A 390 21.91 -36.72 -9.08
N ALA A 391 20.75 -36.23 -8.65
CA ALA A 391 20.58 -35.71 -7.29
C ALA A 391 20.78 -36.81 -6.22
N TYR A 392 20.25 -38.01 -6.45
CA TYR A 392 20.34 -39.13 -5.52
C TYR A 392 21.76 -39.69 -5.43
N SER A 393 22.44 -39.88 -6.56
CA SER A 393 23.84 -40.33 -6.59
C SER A 393 24.77 -39.38 -5.85
N LYS A 394 24.57 -38.06 -5.96
CA LYS A 394 25.34 -37.07 -5.18
C LYS A 394 25.16 -37.26 -3.67
N LYS A 395 23.95 -37.59 -3.22
CA LYS A 395 23.65 -37.83 -1.79
C LYS A 395 24.30 -39.13 -1.29
N LEU A 396 24.29 -40.20 -2.10
CA LEU A 396 24.98 -41.44 -1.77
C LEU A 396 26.50 -41.23 -1.66
N LEU A 397 27.12 -40.54 -2.63
CA LEU A 397 28.56 -40.22 -2.60
C LEU A 397 28.95 -39.39 -1.38
N ALA A 398 28.07 -38.51 -0.90
CA ALA A 398 28.32 -37.71 0.30
C ALA A 398 28.31 -38.53 1.60
N LEU A 399 27.76 -39.75 1.58
CA LEU A 399 27.69 -40.67 2.73
C LEU A 399 28.84 -41.69 2.75
N GLU A 400 29.63 -41.80 1.68
CA GLU A 400 30.77 -42.71 1.64
C GLU A 400 31.86 -42.25 2.63
N PRO A 401 32.39 -43.16 3.48
CA PRO A 401 33.51 -42.80 4.36
C PRO A 401 34.73 -42.42 3.51
N LYS A 402 35.29 -41.25 3.80
CA LYS A 402 36.47 -40.70 3.11
C LYS A 402 37.74 -41.48 3.38
#